data_AF-A0A5K1DF88-F1
#
_entry.id   AF-A0A5K1DF88-F1
#
_cell.length_a   1.000
_cell.length_b   1.000
_cell.length_c   1.000
_cell.angle_alpha   90.00
_cell.angle_beta   90.00
_cell.angle_gamma   90.00
#
_symmetry.space_group_name_H-M   'P 1'
#
loop_
_entity.id
_entity.type
_entity.pdbx_description
1 polymer ?
#
loop_
_entity_poly.entity_id
_entity_poly.type
_entity_poly.pdbx_seq_one_letter_code
_entity_poly.pdbx_strand_id
1 'polypeptide(L)' 'MFSSTSGPDRKVVVLGSAGGIVQPLALLMKLNPLDSSLALYDIAETPGMTADVSHINSRAQVHPFPRLFFF' A
#
# COMPACT_ATOMS: atom_id res chain seq x y z
N MET A 1 10.53 -33.04 3.05
CA MET A 1 10.08 -32.05 4.05
C MET A 1 10.01 -30.70 3.38
N PHE A 2 8.83 -30.24 2.98
CA PHE A 2 8.61 -28.84 2.61
C PHE A 2 7.37 -28.38 3.36
N SER A 3 7.58 -27.65 4.46
CA SER A 3 6.50 -26.95 5.15
C SER A 3 6.19 -25.72 4.32
N SER A 4 5.17 -25.81 3.46
CA SER A 4 4.60 -24.63 2.80
C SER A 4 3.78 -23.87 3.85
N THR A 5 4.42 -23.06 4.67
CA THR A 5 3.69 -22.00 5.36
C THR A 5 3.36 -20.94 4.31
N SER A 6 2.27 -21.16 3.57
CA SER A 6 1.57 -20.10 2.86
C SER A 6 1.08 -19.12 3.92
N GLY A 7 1.95 -18.19 4.33
CA GLY A 7 1.50 -17.03 5.09
C GLY A 7 0.36 -16.39 4.30
N PRO A 8 -0.75 -16.01 4.96
CA PRO A 8 -1.87 -15.41 4.26
C PRO A 8 -1.37 -14.18 3.48
N ASP A 9 -1.77 -14.07 2.21
CA ASP A 9 -1.52 -12.87 1.41
C ASP A 9 -2.16 -11.67 2.12
N ARG A 10 -1.33 -10.81 2.72
CA ARG A 10 -1.82 -9.65 3.47
C ARG A 10 -2.05 -8.50 2.51
N LYS A 11 -3.32 -8.13 2.40
CA LYS A 11 -3.77 -6.94 1.68
C LYS A 11 -4.03 -5.85 2.69
N VAL A 12 -3.29 -4.76 2.58
CA VAL A 12 -3.37 -3.60 3.48
C VAL A 12 -3.93 -2.43 2.69
N VAL A 13 -4.89 -1.71 3.27
CA VAL A 13 -5.40 -0.45 2.72
C VAL A 13 -5.07 0.66 3.70
N VAL A 14 -4.47 1.73 3.18
CA VAL A 14 -4.11 2.91 3.95
C VAL A 14 -5.02 4.05 3.51
N LEU A 15 -5.83 4.56 4.43
CA LEU A 15 -6.74 5.67 4.24
C LEU A 15 -6.06 6.97 4.72
N GLY A 16 -6.10 8.02 3.91
CA GLY A 16 -5.47 9.31 4.23
C GLY A 16 -3.98 9.37 3.89
N SER A 17 -3.54 8.72 2.81
CA SER A 17 -2.12 8.59 2.45
C SER A 17 -1.39 9.92 2.12
N ALA A 18 -2.09 11.02 1.87
CA ALA A 18 -1.50 12.34 1.65
C ALA A 18 -1.19 13.08 2.97
N GLY A 19 -1.64 12.57 4.12
CA GLY A 19 -1.28 13.12 5.42
C GLY A 19 0.19 12.86 5.76
N GLY A 20 0.87 13.84 6.37
CA GLY A 20 2.31 13.76 6.67
C GLY A 20 2.75 12.61 7.58
N ILE A 21 1.83 12.01 8.33
CA ILE A 21 2.09 10.80 9.15
C ILE A 21 1.87 9.52 8.34
N VAL A 22 0.90 9.54 7.43
CA VAL A 22 0.47 8.35 6.70
C VAL A 22 1.41 8.06 5.52
N GLN A 23 2.08 9.09 4.98
CA GLN A 23 3.13 8.92 3.97
C GLN A 23 4.28 7.99 4.42
N PRO A 24 4.98 8.24 5.56
CA PRO A 24 6.02 7.33 6.03
C PRO A 24 5.43 5.97 6.48
N LEU A 25 4.17 5.92 6.91
CA LEU A 25 3.50 4.66 7.21
C LEU A 25 3.30 3.79 5.96
N ALA A 26 2.88 4.38 4.84
CA ALA A 26 2.74 3.70 3.54
C ALA A 26 4.09 3.12 3.07
N LEU A 27 5.17 3.87 3.28
CA LEU A 27 6.53 3.41 3.02
C LEU A 27 6.91 2.20 3.90
N LEU A 28 6.63 2.27 5.21
CA LEU A 28 6.91 1.16 6.12
C LEU A 28 6.13 -0.11 5.77
N MET A 29 4.85 0.02 5.38
CA MET A 29 4.03 -1.11 4.91
C MET A 29 4.57 -1.72 3.61
N LYS A 30 5.07 -0.89 2.68
CA LYS A 30 5.69 -1.37 1.43
C LYS A 30 6.97 -2.18 1.70
N LEU A 31 7.75 -1.81 2.72
CA LEU A 31 8.98 -2.50 3.11
C LEU A 31 8.74 -3.78 3.92
N ASN A 32 7.52 -3.99 4.42
CA ASN A 32 7.18 -5.18 5.18
C ASN A 32 7.09 -6.41 4.25
N PRO A 33 7.94 -7.44 4.42
CA PRO A 33 7.95 -8.61 3.53
C PRO A 33 6.71 -9.50 3.68
N LEU A 34 5.87 -9.23 4.68
CA LEU A 34 4.62 -9.95 4.92
C LEU A 34 3.44 -9.39 4.12
N ASP A 35 3.56 -8.19 3.57
CA ASP A 35 2.50 -7.55 2.81
C ASP A 35 2.66 -7.89 1.32
N SER A 36 1.58 -8.34 0.70
CA SER A 36 1.58 -8.68 -0.72
C SER A 36 0.87 -7.63 -1.57
N SER A 37 -0.06 -6.87 -1.00
CA SER A 37 -0.75 -5.78 -1.68
C SER A 37 -0.99 -4.61 -0.74
N LEU A 38 -0.59 -3.41 -1.17
CA LEU A 38 -0.81 -2.15 -0.48
C LEU A 38 -1.71 -1.26 -1.35
N ALA A 39 -2.89 -0.89 -0.85
CA ALA A 39 -3.73 0.09 -1.52
C ALA A 39 -3.68 1.43 -0.80
N LEU A 40 -3.50 2.52 -1.55
CA LEU A 40 -3.49 3.87 -1.01
C LEU A 40 -4.78 4.60 -1.40
N TYR A 41 -5.43 5.19 -0.41
CA TYR A 41 -6.61 6.03 -0.59
C TYR A 41 -6.38 7.39 0.04
N ASP A 42 -6.73 8.45 -0.68
CA ASP A 42 -6.80 9.80 -0.12
C ASP A 42 -7.87 10.62 -0.86
N ILE A 43 -8.29 11.73 -0.26
CA ILE A 43 -9.20 12.71 -0.87
C ILE A 43 -8.44 13.53 -1.93
N ALA A 44 -7.12 13.71 -1.79
CA ALA A 44 -6.24 14.42 -2.71
C ALA A 44 -4.87 13.70 -2.88
N GLU A 45 -4.13 13.98 -3.96
CA GLU A 45 -2.73 13.52 -4.14
C GLU A 45 -2.45 11.98 -4.16
N THR A 46 -3.48 11.12 -4.25
CA THR A 46 -3.32 9.66 -4.27
C THR A 46 -2.42 9.12 -5.40
N PRO A 47 -2.47 9.63 -6.65
CA PRO A 47 -1.67 9.10 -7.76
C PRO A 47 -0.16 9.33 -7.58
N GLY A 48 0.25 10.51 -7.13
CA GLY A 48 1.67 10.87 -6.93
C GLY A 48 2.31 9.98 -5.86
N MET A 49 1.66 9.87 -4.71
CA MET A 49 2.14 9.01 -3.62
C MET A 49 2.17 7.52 -4.02
N THR A 50 1.18 7.06 -4.78
CA THR A 50 1.17 5.68 -5.30
C THR A 50 2.36 5.43 -6.22
N ALA A 51 2.68 6.37 -7.12
CA ALA A 51 3.84 6.28 -7.99
C ALA A 51 5.15 6.23 -7.18
N ASP A 52 5.31 7.14 -6.22
CA ASP A 52 6.51 7.22 -5.37
C ASP A 52 6.76 5.91 -4.60
N VAL A 53 5.71 5.39 -3.95
CA VAL A 53 5.80 4.12 -3.22
C VAL A 53 5.96 2.94 -4.18
N SER A 54 5.40 2.97 -5.38
CA SER A 54 5.47 1.86 -6.34
C SER A 54 6.89 1.59 -6.85
N HIS A 55 7.75 2.62 -6.95
CA HIS A 55 9.14 2.48 -7.40
C HIS A 55 10.05 1.76 -6.40
N ILE A 56 9.58 1.56 -5.17
CA ILE A 56 10.37 0.91 -4.12
C ILE A 56 10.45 -0.58 -4.37
N ASN A 57 11.68 -1.07 -4.55
CA ASN A 57 11.98 -2.46 -4.83
C ASN A 57 11.65 -3.36 -3.63
N SER A 58 10.40 -3.84 -3.60
CA SER A 58 9.83 -4.70 -2.57
C SER A 58 8.77 -5.60 -3.21
N ARG A 59 8.42 -6.69 -2.53
CA ARG A 59 7.46 -7.69 -3.04
C ARG A 59 6.01 -7.17 -3.09
N ALA A 60 5.64 -6.26 -2.20
CA ALA A 60 4.27 -5.77 -2.11
C ALA A 60 3.91 -4.98 -3.37
N GLN A 61 2.76 -5.24 -4.00
CA GLN A 61 2.27 -4.41 -5.11
C GLN A 61 1.51 -3.20 -4.57
N VAL A 62 1.64 -2.04 -5.21
CA VAL A 62 0.91 -0.83 -4.80
C VAL A 62 -0.18 -0.54 -5.82
N HIS A 63 -1.40 -0.32 -5.34
CA HIS A 63 -2.54 0.02 -6.18
C HIS A 63 -3.23 1.28 -5.67
N PRO A 64 -3.68 2.18 -6.57
CA PRO A 64 -4.57 3.26 -6.16
C PRO A 64 -5.93 2.66 -5.77
N PHE A 65 -6.47 3.07 -4.64
CA PHE A 65 -7.83 2.68 -4.26
C PHE A 65 -8.84 3.50 -5.07
N PRO A 66 -9.89 2.89 -5.66
CA PRO A 66 -10.83 3.61 -6.50
C PRO A 66 -11.53 4.72 -5.71
N ARG A 67 -11.52 5.93 -6.26
CA ARG A 67 -12.30 7.06 -5.77
C ARG A 67 -13.78 6.76 -6.07
N LEU A 68 -14.53 6.28 -5.08
CA LEU A 68 -15.99 6.38 -5.16
C LEU A 68 -16.34 7.87 -5.05
N PHE A 69 -16.89 8.43 -6.13
CA PHE A 69 -17.49 9.77 -6.10
C PHE A 69 -18.68 9.74 -5.12
N PHE A 70 -18.46 10.18 -3.88
CA PHE A 70 -19.51 10.63 -2.96
C PHE A 70 -19.29 12.11 -2.66
N PHE A 71 -19.56 12.95 -3.66
CA PHE A 71 -20.24 14.22 -3.50
C PHE A 71 -20.99 14.50 -4.81
#